data_AF-A0A3L6JAK7-F1
#
_entry.id   AF-A0A3L6JAK7-F1
#
_cell.length_a   1.000
_cell.length_b   1.000
_cell.length_c   1.000
_cell.angle_alpha   90.00
_cell.angle_beta   90.00
_cell.angle_gamma   90.00
#
_symmetry.space_group_name_H-M   'P 1'
#
loop_
_entity.id
_entity.type
_entity.pdbx_description
1 polymer ?
#
loop_
_entity_poly.entity_id
_entity_poly.type
_entity_poly.pdbx_seq_one_letter_code
_entity_poly.pdbx_strand_id
1 'polypeptide(L)' 'MLERYAKCPVCKKKTLLKVPPNVLKGAKRYPVTVKVRHETHYFYINLDSQGSITDILRPDVVEQA' A
#
# COMPACT_ATOMS: atom_id res chain seq x y z
N MET A 1 -9.02 12.85 0.03
CA MET A 1 -7.75 12.11 0.20
C MET A 1 -8.00 11.04 1.25
N LEU A 2 -7.61 9.78 1.03
CA LEU A 2 -7.84 8.74 2.03
C LEU A 2 -6.56 8.57 2.84
N GLU A 3 -6.64 8.86 4.14
CA GLU A 3 -5.56 8.71 5.08
C GLU A 3 -5.74 7.40 5.83
N ARG A 4 -4.74 6.51 5.76
CA ARG A 4 -4.76 5.21 6.42
C ARG A 4 -3.45 4.97 7.13
N TYR A 5 -3.53 4.45 8.35
CA TYR A 5 -2.34 4.02 9.08
C TYR A 5 -1.93 2.63 8.60
N ALA A 6 -0.65 2.46 8.28
CA ALA A 6 -0.06 1.16 8.03
C ALA A 6 1.15 0.95 8.93
N LYS A 7 1.34 -0.29 9.37
CA LYS A 7 2.58 -0.69 10.03
C LYS A 7 3.52 -1.24 8.98
N CYS A 8 4.68 -0.62 8.83
CA CYS A 8 5.67 -1.08 7.88
C CYS A 8 6.09 -2.53 8.22
N PRO A 9 6.03 -3.48 7.26
CA PRO A 9 6.39 -4.87 7.54
C PRO A 9 7.91 -5.07 7.65
N VAL A 10 8.72 -4.09 7.21
CA VAL A 10 10.19 -4.12 7.28
C VAL A 10 10.70 -3.62 8.63
N CYS A 11 10.37 -2.38 9.01
CA CYS A 11 10.91 -1.75 10.23
C CYS A 11 9.91 -1.67 11.39
N LYS A 12 8.68 -2.16 11.23
CA LYS A 12 7.60 -2.16 12.23
C LYS A 12 7.13 -0.78 12.70
N LYS A 13 7.65 0.32 12.15
CA LYS A 13 7.16 1.68 12.42
C LYS A 13 5.79 1.91 11.80
N LYS A 14 4.98 2.76 12.44
CA LYS A 14 3.70 3.23 11.88
C LYS A 14 3.96 4.35 10.86
N THR A 15 3.30 4.28 9.72
CA THR A 15 3.34 5.32 8.69
C THR A 15 1.93 5.74 8.33
N LEU A 16 1.76 7.03 8.02
CA LEU A 16 0.51 7.58 7.49
C LEU A 16 0.55 7.50 5.97
N LEU A 17 -0.34 6.69 5.40
CA LEU A 17 -0.49 6.53 3.97
C LEU A 17 -1.53 7.52 3.47
N LYS A 18 -1.09 8.39 2.55
CA LYS A 18 -1.97 9.29 1.81
C LYS A 18 -2.24 8.67 0.45
N VAL A 19 -3.35 7.94 0.33
CA VAL A 19 -3.74 7.32 -0.94
C VAL A 19 -4.45 8.36 -1.81
N PRO A 20 -3.90 8.69 -3.00
CA PRO A 20 -4.58 9.59 -3.93
C PRO A 20 -5.83 8.92 -4.51
N PRO A 21 -6.97 9.63 -4.63
CA PRO A 21 -8.21 9.05 -5.17
C PRO A 21 -8.06 8.57 -6.62
N ASN A 22 -7.11 9.13 -7.37
CA ASN A 22 -6.83 8.73 -8.75
C ASN A 22 -6.26 7.31 -8.87
N VAL A 23 -5.59 6.80 -7.82
CA VAL A 23 -5.06 5.43 -7.80
C VAL A 23 -6.20 4.41 -7.82
N LEU A 24 -7.30 4.70 -7.12
CA LEU A 24 -8.49 3.83 -7.11
C LEU A 24 -9.28 3.99 -8.41
N LYS A 25 -9.50 5.23 -8.87
CA LYS A 25 -10.26 5.46 -10.12
C LYS A 25 -9.61 4.85 -11.37
N GLY A 26 -8.28 4.73 -11.39
CA GLY A 26 -7.53 4.12 -12.49
C GLY A 26 -7.36 2.61 -12.39
N ALA A 27 -7.79 1.97 -11.30
CA ALA A 27 -7.60 0.54 -11.10
C ALA A 27 -8.57 -0.28 -11.97
N LYS A 28 -8.02 -1.17 -12.81
CA LYS A 28 -8.81 -2.09 -13.66
C LYS A 28 -9.39 -3.28 -12.88
N ARG A 29 -8.77 -3.66 -11.77
CA ARG A 29 -9.16 -4.79 -10.91
C ARG A 29 -8.78 -4.53 -9.46
N TYR A 30 -9.52 -5.16 -8.55
CA TYR A 30 -9.28 -5.10 -7.11
C TYR A 30 -9.01 -6.50 -6.54
N PRO A 31 -8.19 -6.62 -5.46
CA PRO A 31 -7.47 -5.54 -4.81
C PRO A 31 -6.33 -4.98 -5.69
N VAL A 32 -6.08 -3.67 -5.59
CA VAL A 32 -4.99 -3.00 -6.31
C VAL A 32 -3.76 -2.91 -5.41
N THR A 33 -2.63 -3.39 -5.91
CA THR A 33 -1.36 -3.32 -5.20
C THR A 33 -0.68 -1.98 -5.45
N VAL A 34 -0.32 -1.28 -4.38
CA VAL A 34 0.32 0.04 -4.42
C VAL A 34 1.68 -0.03 -3.75
N LYS A 35 2.71 0.46 -4.43
CA LYS A 35 4.06 0.61 -3.86
C LYS A 35 4.11 1.85 -2.97
N VAL A 36 4.43 1.65 -1.70
CA VAL A 36 4.59 2.70 -0.70
C VAL A 36 6.07 2.94 -0.45
N ARG A 37 6.50 4.18 -0.58
CA ARG A 37 7.83 4.62 -0.12
C ARG A 37 7.78 4.96 1.37
N HIS A 38 8.66 4.37 2.14
CA HIS A 38 8.77 4.61 3.57
C HIS A 38 10.24 4.85 3.95
N GLU A 39 10.59 6.12 4.19
CA GLU A 39 11.95 6.56 4.50
C GLU A 39 12.99 5.99 3.50
N THR A 40 13.69 4.92 3.89
CA THR A 40 14.79 4.26 3.19
C THR A 40 14.41 2.99 2.43
N HIS A 41 13.16 2.53 2.54
CA HIS A 41 12.70 1.28 1.94
C HIS A 41 11.29 1.43 1.35
N TYR A 42 10.85 0.38 0.66
CA TYR A 42 9.52 0.31 0.09
C TYR A 42 8.79 -0.91 0.65
N PHE A 43 7.48 -0.82 0.70
CA PHE A 43 6.61 -1.96 0.94
C PHE A 43 5.36 -1.82 0.07
N TYR A 44 4.56 -2.87 0.00
CA TYR A 44 3.37 -2.89 -0.84
C TYR A 44 2.12 -3.00 0.03
N ILE A 45 1.04 -2.37 -0.41
CA ILE A 45 -0.28 -2.51 0.22
C ILE A 45 -1.29 -2.91 -0.84
N ASN A 46 -2.25 -3.72 -0.44
CA ASN A 46 -3.41 -4.01 -1.26
C ASN A 46 -4.57 -3.13 -0.81
N LEU A 47 -5.21 -2.46 -1.76
CA LEU A 47 -6.37 -1.62 -1.52
C LEU A 47 -7.61 -2.21 -2.20
N ASP A 48 -8.75 -2.20 -1.50
CA ASP A 48 -10.05 -2.51 -2.09
C ASP A 48 -10.64 -1.31 -2.86
N SER A 49 -11.84 -1.50 -3.41
CA SER A 49 -12.58 -0.47 -4.15
C SER A 49 -12.96 0.76 -3.30
N GLN A 50 -12.94 0.64 -1.98
CA GLN A 50 -13.19 1.72 -1.03
C GLN A 50 -11.89 2.37 -0.51
N GLY A 51 -10.72 1.90 -0.97
CA GLY A 51 -9.41 2.36 -0.52
C GLY A 51 -9.05 1.91 0.89
N SER A 52 -9.67 0.84 1.38
CA SER A 52 -9.27 0.18 2.62
C SER A 52 -8.12 -0.77 2.36
N ILE A 53 -7.17 -0.81 3.31
CA ILE A 53 -6.02 -1.71 3.25
C ILE A 53 -6.51 -3.12 3.57
N THR A 54 -6.43 -4.02 2.60
CA THR A 54 -6.78 -5.43 2.77
C THR A 54 -5.57 -6.26 3.17
N ASP A 55 -4.38 -5.90 2.69
CA ASP A 55 -3.14 -6.62 2.99
C ASP A 55 -1.92 -5.68 2.96
N ILE A 56 -0.86 -6.05 3.69
CA ILE A 56 0.42 -5.34 3.74
C ILE A 56 1.52 -6.34 3.40
N LEU A 57 2.12 -6.15 2.24
CA LEU A 57 3.08 -7.06 1.65
C LEU A 57 4.51 -6.53 1.81
N ARG A 58 5.42 -7.46 2.10
CA ARG A 58 6.85 -7.20 2.12
C ARG A 58 7.39 -7.10 0.69
N PRO A 59 8.41 -6.25 0.44
CA PRO A 59 9.00 -6.13 -0.89
C PRO A 59 9.60 -7.45 -1.39
N ASP A 60 10.18 -8.26 -0.51
CA ASP A 60 10.73 -9.58 -0.85
C ASP A 60 9.69 -10.56 -1.43
N VAL A 61 8.42 -10.42 -1.06
CA VAL A 61 7.34 -11.30 -1.56
C VAL A 61 6.84 -10.85 -2.94
N VAL A 62 6.97 -9.57 -3.28
CA VAL A 62 6.39 -8.98 -4.50
C VAL A 62 7.41 -8.87 -5.63
N GLU A 63 8.67 -8.58 -5.31
CA GLU A 63 9.72 -8.32 -6.30
C GLU A 63 10.48 -9.60 -6.74
N GLN A 64 10.11 -10.77 -6.20
CA GLN A 64 10.65 -12.08 -6.60
C GLN A 64 9.83 -12.78 -7.71
N ALA A 65 8.79 -12.13 -8.24
CA ALA A 65 7.87 -12.67 -9.25
C ALA A 65 8.13 -12.11 -10.65
#